data_AF-A0A9C9FX12-F1
#
_entry.id   AF-A0A9C9FX12-F1
#
_cell.length_a   1.000
_cell.length_b   1.000
_cell.length_c   1.000
_cell.angle_alpha   90.00
_cell.angle_beta   90.00
_cell.angle_gamma   90.00
#
_symmetry.space_group_name_H-M   'P 1'
#
loop_
_entity.id
_entity.type
_entity.pdbx_description
1 polymer ?
#
loop_
_entity_poly.entity_id
_entity_poly.type
_entity_poly.pdbx_seq_one_letter_code
_entity_poly.pdbx_strand_id
1 'polypeptide(L)'
;MNTENLLLPHLVSVLTQQAPVAWIYLALIFCLATRVWLSVHLLILQGDQRSRFLERTYTLSDATGNVSILLGVIGTLIGVTMAVSGKTGNVQPAEFMETFSSAFGIAVSTTIAGGLTYITCLILSSLDGYITGDR
;
A
#
# COMPACT_ATOMS: atom_id res chain seq x y z
N MET A 1 4.97 6.16 -35.97
CA MET A 1 3.79 5.67 -35.23
C MET A 1 3.99 6.09 -33.78
N ASN A 2 3.29 7.13 -33.32
CA ASN A 2 3.53 7.78 -32.02
C ASN A 2 3.01 6.90 -30.88
N THR A 3 3.93 6.40 -30.06
CA THR A 3 3.65 5.62 -28.83
C THR A 3 2.93 6.43 -27.76
N GLU A 4 2.98 7.77 -27.82
CA GLU A 4 2.33 8.66 -26.87
C GLU A 4 0.79 8.63 -26.92
N ASN A 5 0.19 8.32 -28.09
CA ASN A 5 -1.27 8.26 -28.24
C ASN A 5 -1.91 6.97 -27.71
N LEU A 6 -1.12 5.96 -27.36
CA LEU A 6 -1.60 4.68 -26.81
C LEU A 6 -1.49 4.61 -25.28
N LEU A 7 -0.61 5.41 -24.67
CA LEU A 7 -0.36 5.40 -23.22
C LEU A 7 -1.50 6.04 -22.43
N LEU A 8 -2.05 7.16 -22.91
CA LEU A 8 -3.16 7.86 -22.25
C LEU A 8 -4.43 7.00 -22.09
N PRO A 9 -4.96 6.34 -23.15
CA PRO A 9 -6.15 5.51 -22.99
C PRO A 9 -5.89 4.28 -22.11
N HIS A 10 -4.68 3.72 -22.16
CA HIS A 10 -4.31 2.59 -21.31
C HIS A 10 -4.21 2.99 -19.83
N LEU A 11 -3.58 4.14 -19.52
CA LEU A 11 -3.49 4.69 -18.17
C LEU A 11 -4.87 4.98 -17.59
N VAL A 12 -5.76 5.59 -18.38
CA VAL A 12 -7.14 5.87 -17.95
C VAL A 12 -7.88 4.57 -17.63
N SER A 13 -7.75 3.54 -18.47
CA SER A 13 -8.34 2.21 -18.23
C SER A 13 -7.81 1.55 -16.97
N VAL A 14 -6.50 1.61 -16.70
CA VAL A 14 -5.92 1.05 -15.47
C VAL A 14 -6.40 1.82 -14.23
N LEU A 15 -6.47 3.15 -14.30
CA LEU A 15 -6.93 3.99 -13.19
C LEU A 15 -8.41 3.77 -12.86
N THR A 16 -9.27 3.60 -13.87
CA THR A 16 -10.69 3.31 -13.65
C THR A 16 -10.91 1.93 -13.05
N GLN A 17 -10.14 0.92 -13.48
CA GLN A 17 -10.21 -0.43 -12.89
C GLN A 17 -9.76 -0.44 -11.43
N GLN A 18 -8.79 0.40 -11.06
CA GLN A 18 -8.25 0.50 -9.70
C GLN A 18 -9.05 1.46 -8.79
N ALA A 19 -10.04 2.17 -9.32
CA ALA A 19 -10.89 3.09 -8.56
C ALA A 19 -11.49 2.52 -7.26
N PRO A 20 -11.95 1.24 -7.20
CA PRO A 20 -12.54 0.67 -5.97
C PRO A 20 -11.56 0.59 -4.80
N VAL A 21 -10.26 0.50 -5.10
CA VAL A 21 -9.18 0.38 -4.12
C VAL A 21 -8.29 1.63 -4.07
N ALA A 22 -8.66 2.72 -4.75
CA ALA A 22 -7.87 3.96 -4.77
C ALA A 22 -7.59 4.51 -3.37
N TRP A 23 -8.59 4.42 -2.47
CA TRP A 23 -8.46 4.83 -1.08
C TRP A 23 -7.41 4.01 -0.30
N ILE A 24 -7.19 2.74 -0.67
CA ILE A 24 -6.16 1.87 -0.08
C ILE A 24 -4.78 2.42 -0.42
N TYR A 25 -4.55 2.78 -1.68
CA TYR A 25 -3.28 3.37 -2.09
C TYR A 25 -3.02 4.71 -1.39
N LEU A 26 -4.04 5.57 -1.25
CA LEU A 26 -3.92 6.82 -0.49
C LEU A 26 -3.59 6.57 0.98
N ALA A 27 -4.23 5.58 1.61
CA ALA A 27 -3.96 5.20 2.99
C ALA A 27 -2.54 4.62 3.17
N LEU A 28 -2.06 3.81 2.22
CA LEU A 28 -0.69 3.28 2.20
C LEU A 28 0.34 4.40 2.04
N ILE A 29 0.10 5.37 1.15
CA ILE A 29 0.95 6.56 0.99
C ILE A 29 0.99 7.35 2.30
N PHE A 30 -0.16 7.53 2.96
CA PHE A 30 -0.23 8.21 4.25
C PHE A 30 0.56 7.47 5.34
N CYS A 31 0.47 6.14 5.41
CA CYS A 31 1.25 5.32 6.34
C CYS A 31 2.75 5.50 6.10
N LEU A 32 3.18 5.41 4.83
CA LEU A 32 4.57 5.57 4.45
C LEU A 32 5.08 6.99 4.77
N ALA A 33 4.32 8.02 4.43
CA ALA A 33 4.68 9.41 4.69
C ALA A 33 4.82 9.67 6.20
N THR A 34 3.89 9.14 6.99
CA THR A 34 3.94 9.23 8.46
C THR A 34 5.20 8.54 8.99
N ARG A 35 5.53 7.35 8.48
CA ARG A 35 6.74 6.63 8.92
C ARG A 35 8.03 7.38 8.57
N VAL A 36 8.13 7.89 7.34
CA VAL A 36 9.27 8.70 6.88
C VAL A 36 9.39 9.96 7.73
N TRP A 37 8.28 10.65 8.00
CA TRP A 37 8.25 11.82 8.86
C TRP A 37 8.79 11.52 10.26
N LEU A 38 8.33 10.43 10.89
CA LEU A 38 8.80 10.00 12.20
C LEU A 38 10.31 9.75 12.22
N SER A 39 10.85 9.03 11.23
CA SER A 39 12.28 8.74 11.14
C SER A 39 13.12 10.01 10.89
N VAL A 40 12.66 10.91 10.02
CA VAL A 40 13.34 12.20 9.79
C VAL A 40 13.33 13.06 11.06
N HIS A 41 12.21 13.12 11.77
CA HIS A 41 12.11 13.89 13.00
C HIS A 41 13.02 13.32 14.11
N LEU A 42 13.14 12.00 14.18
CA LEU A 42 14.03 11.29 15.12
C LEU A 42 15.51 11.59 14.84
N LEU A 43 15.90 11.73 13.57
CA LEU A 43 17.25 12.13 13.16
C LEU A 43 17.61 13.55 13.62
N ILE A 44 16.65 14.47 13.61
CA ILE A 44 16.84 15.88 13.98
C ILE A 44 16.98 16.04 15.51
N LEU A 45 16.26 15.24 16.28
CA LEU A 45 16.28 15.32 17.74
C LEU A 45 17.60 14.80 18.34
N GLN A 46 18.07 15.46 19.40
CA GLN A 46 19.31 15.13 20.11
C GLN A 46 19.05 14.74 21.56
N GLY A 47 19.84 13.78 22.07
CA GLY A 47 19.87 13.40 23.49
C GLY A 47 18.52 12.91 24.03
N ASP A 48 18.13 13.40 25.21
CA ASP A 48 16.93 12.98 25.96
C ASP A 48 15.59 13.31 25.26
N GLN A 49 15.60 14.20 24.26
CA GLN A 49 14.39 14.44 23.46
C GLN A 49 14.10 13.29 22.50
N ARG A 50 15.15 12.57 22.07
CA ARG A 50 15.04 11.46 21.13
C ARG A 50 14.40 10.23 21.78
N SER A 51 14.81 9.87 23.00
CA SER A 51 14.23 8.77 23.78
C SER A 51 12.75 9.00 24.08
N ARG A 52 12.39 10.19 24.58
CA ARG A 52 10.99 10.55 24.86
C ARG A 52 10.12 10.57 23.59
N PHE A 53 10.68 10.98 22.46
CA PHE A 53 9.96 10.97 21.18
C PHE A 53 9.71 9.54 20.71
N LEU A 54 10.70 8.66 20.79
CA LEU A 54 10.55 7.23 20.50
C LEU A 54 9.45 6.58 21.33
N GLU A 55 9.46 6.78 22.64
CA GLU A 55 8.47 6.18 23.54
C GLU A 55 7.05 6.61 23.19
N ARG A 56 6.85 7.89 22.85
CA ARG A 56 5.55 8.43 22.44
C ARG A 56 5.11 7.98 21.04
N THR A 57 6.06 7.77 20.14
CA THR A 57 5.78 7.47 18.73
C THR A 57 5.86 5.99 18.40
N TYR A 58 6.28 5.15 19.34
CA TYR A 58 6.39 3.70 19.18
C TYR A 58 5.10 3.07 18.67
N THR A 59 3.97 3.36 19.33
CA THR A 59 2.65 2.85 18.94
C THR A 59 2.26 3.29 17.52
N LEU A 60 2.59 4.54 17.15
CA LEU A 60 2.27 5.06 15.83
C LEU A 60 3.16 4.42 14.76
N SER A 61 4.44 4.22 15.06
CA SER A 61 5.39 3.52 14.20
C SER A 61 4.96 2.08 13.95
N ASP A 62 4.61 1.33 14.99
CA ASP A 62 4.14 -0.05 14.86
C ASP A 62 2.80 -0.13 14.11
N ALA A 63 1.88 0.79 14.39
CA ALA A 63 0.62 0.89 13.66
C ALA A 63 0.83 1.12 12.16
N THR A 64 1.75 2.01 11.75
CA THR A 64 1.98 2.25 10.30
C THR A 64 2.45 1.00 9.55
N GLY A 65 3.24 0.14 10.20
CA GLY A 65 3.64 -1.15 9.63
C GLY A 65 2.47 -2.12 9.51
N ASN A 66 1.79 -2.39 10.63
CA ASN A 66 0.73 -3.39 10.69
C ASN A 66 -0.51 -3.02 9.87
N VAL A 67 -0.88 -1.73 9.85
CA VAL A 67 -1.98 -1.22 9.03
C VAL A 67 -1.67 -1.37 7.54
N SER A 68 -0.42 -1.24 7.12
CA SER A 68 -0.04 -1.40 5.71
C SER A 68 -0.28 -2.82 5.19
N ILE A 69 0.04 -3.85 5.98
CA ILE A 69 -0.28 -5.24 5.65
C ILE A 69 -1.79 -5.43 5.59
N LEU A 70 -2.51 -4.96 6.61
CA LEU A 70 -3.96 -5.12 6.70
C LEU A 70 -4.66 -4.49 5.48
N LEU A 71 -4.24 -3.31 5.08
CA LEU A 71 -4.74 -2.62 3.88
C LEU A 71 -4.48 -3.42 2.60
N GLY A 72 -3.31 -4.04 2.46
CA GLY A 72 -3.02 -4.94 1.34
C GLY A 72 -3.93 -6.18 1.30
N VAL A 73 -4.20 -6.78 2.46
CA VAL A 73 -5.13 -7.92 2.58
C VAL A 73 -6.57 -7.50 2.24
N ILE A 74 -7.03 -6.33 2.73
CA ILE A 74 -8.36 -5.80 2.41
C ILE A 74 -8.51 -5.57 0.90
N GLY A 75 -7.51 -4.97 0.25
CA GLY A 75 -7.53 -4.76 -1.20
C GLY A 75 -7.59 -6.08 -1.98
N THR A 76 -6.90 -7.10 -1.49
CA THR A 76 -6.94 -8.45 -2.05
C THR A 76 -8.34 -9.05 -1.97
N LEU A 77 -8.99 -8.95 -0.81
CA LEU A 77 -10.35 -9.45 -0.60
C LEU A 77 -11.36 -8.73 -1.50
N ILE A 78 -11.19 -7.42 -1.72
CA ILE A 78 -12.03 -6.65 -2.65
C ILE A 78 -11.87 -7.19 -4.07
N GLY A 79 -10.62 -7.35 -4.55
CA GLY A 79 -10.34 -7.91 -5.88
C GLY A 79 -10.93 -9.32 -6.06
N VAL A 80 -10.75 -10.21 -5.08
CA VAL A 80 -11.34 -11.56 -5.12
C VAL A 80 -12.86 -11.52 -5.15
N THR A 81 -13.49 -10.65 -4.36
CA THR A 81 -14.96 -10.52 -4.32
C THR A 81 -15.51 -10.03 -5.67
N MET A 82 -14.82 -9.08 -6.32
CA MET A 82 -15.17 -8.63 -7.67
C MET A 82 -15.04 -9.75 -8.71
N ALA A 83 -13.97 -10.55 -8.64
CA ALA A 83 -13.75 -11.69 -9.53
C ALA A 83 -14.86 -12.74 -9.42
N VAL A 84 -15.33 -13.03 -8.20
CA VAL A 84 -16.40 -14.01 -7.95
C VAL A 84 -17.76 -13.47 -8.37
N SER A 85 -18.01 -12.18 -8.19
CA SER A 85 -19.28 -11.53 -8.56
C SER A 85 -19.52 -11.53 -10.08
N GLY A 86 -18.44 -11.53 -10.88
CA GLY A 86 -18.54 -11.70 -12.34
C GLY A 86 -19.06 -13.06 -12.79
N LYS A 87 -19.03 -14.09 -11.93
CA LYS A 87 -19.47 -15.46 -12.25
C LYS A 87 -20.97 -15.67 -12.07
N THR A 88 -21.66 -14.82 -11.32
CA THR A 88 -23.08 -15.04 -10.93
C THR A 88 -24.09 -14.64 -12.00
N GLY A 89 -23.66 -14.07 -13.13
CA GLY A 89 -24.51 -13.84 -14.30
C GLY A 89 -24.28 -14.86 -15.40
N ASN A 90 -25.24 -15.01 -16.32
CA ASN A 90 -25.10 -15.81 -17.55
C ASN A 90 -24.18 -15.08 -18.56
N VAL A 91 -22.99 -14.69 -18.10
CA VAL A 91 -22.01 -13.85 -18.78
C VAL A 91 -21.23 -14.71 -19.77
N GLN A 92 -20.93 -14.15 -20.96
CA GLN A 92 -20.13 -14.89 -21.94
C GLN A 92 -18.73 -15.20 -21.38
N PRO A 93 -18.13 -16.35 -21.71
CA PRO A 93 -16.83 -16.76 -21.16
C PRO A 93 -15.71 -15.73 -21.36
N ALA A 94 -15.75 -14.95 -22.45
CA ALA A 94 -14.78 -13.90 -22.74
C ALA A 94 -14.88 -12.72 -21.75
N GLU A 95 -16.09 -12.24 -21.49
CA GLU A 95 -16.35 -11.13 -20.54
C GLU A 95 -16.03 -11.55 -19.09
N PHE A 96 -16.27 -12.82 -18.75
CA PHE A 96 -15.86 -13.36 -17.46
C PHE A 96 -14.33 -13.35 -17.30
N MET A 97 -13.58 -13.80 -18.30
CA MET A 97 -12.11 -13.80 -18.24
C MET A 97 -11.52 -12.40 -18.15
N GLU A 98 -12.08 -11.43 -18.85
CA GLU A 98 -11.65 -10.03 -18.76
C GLU A 98 -11.90 -9.45 -17.36
N THR A 99 -13.11 -9.66 -16.82
CA THR A 99 -13.48 -9.22 -15.47
C THR A 99 -12.61 -9.88 -14.40
N PHE A 100 -12.39 -11.19 -14.53
CA PHE A 100 -11.54 -11.96 -13.61
C PHE A 100 -10.10 -11.48 -13.64
N SER A 101 -9.53 -11.26 -14.84
CA SER A 101 -8.16 -10.78 -15.01
C SER A 101 -7.96 -9.39 -14.38
N SER A 102 -8.89 -8.47 -14.61
CA SER A 102 -8.85 -7.12 -14.01
C SER A 102 -8.94 -7.19 -12.48
N ALA A 103 -9.90 -7.95 -11.95
CA ALA A 103 -10.10 -8.12 -10.52
C ALA A 103 -8.92 -8.83 -9.82
N PHE A 104 -8.30 -9.80 -10.50
CA PHE A 104 -7.06 -10.43 -10.06
C PHE A 104 -5.90 -9.44 -10.05
N GLY A 105 -5.81 -8.57 -11.05
CA GLY A 105 -4.85 -7.47 -11.10
C GLY A 105 -4.93 -6.56 -9.88
N ILE A 106 -6.14 -6.18 -9.45
CA ILE A 106 -6.39 -5.41 -8.22
C ILE A 106 -5.88 -6.17 -6.98
N ALA A 107 -6.17 -7.46 -6.89
CA ALA A 107 -5.78 -8.26 -5.73
C ALA A 107 -4.25 -8.36 -5.58
N VAL A 108 -3.56 -8.62 -6.70
CA VAL A 108 -2.10 -8.70 -6.74
C VAL A 108 -1.47 -7.34 -6.46
N SER A 109 -1.95 -6.27 -7.10
CA SER A 109 -1.35 -4.93 -6.96
C SER A 109 -1.48 -4.39 -5.53
N THR A 110 -2.62 -4.59 -4.89
CA THR A 110 -2.85 -4.16 -3.50
C THR A 110 -2.03 -4.97 -2.50
N THR A 111 -1.85 -6.28 -2.71
CA THR A 111 -0.93 -7.11 -1.91
C THR A 111 0.50 -6.59 -2.02
N ILE A 112 0.99 -6.38 -3.24
CA ILE A 112 2.36 -5.91 -3.48
C ILE A 112 2.56 -4.53 -2.85
N ALA A 113 1.62 -3.61 -3.03
CA ALA A 113 1.70 -2.28 -2.45
C ALA A 113 1.77 -2.34 -0.91
N GLY A 114 0.87 -3.09 -0.27
CA GLY A 114 0.88 -3.26 1.19
C GLY A 114 2.17 -3.89 1.71
N GLY A 115 2.66 -4.92 1.02
CA GLY A 115 3.92 -5.60 1.35
C GLY A 115 5.15 -4.70 1.20
N LEU A 116 5.25 -3.93 0.12
CA LEU A 116 6.34 -2.98 -0.10
C LEU A 116 6.33 -1.85 0.94
N THR A 117 5.16 -1.30 1.25
CA THR A 117 5.04 -0.28 2.30
C THR A 117 5.47 -0.84 3.65
N TYR A 118 5.04 -2.06 4.00
CA TYR A 118 5.45 -2.72 5.23
C TYR A 118 6.96 -2.94 5.32
N ILE A 119 7.58 -3.50 4.27
CA ILE A 119 9.03 -3.72 4.22
C ILE A 119 9.77 -2.40 4.39
N THR A 120 9.31 -1.34 3.72
CA THR A 120 9.92 -0.01 3.84
C THR A 120 9.81 0.51 5.27
N CYS A 121 8.65 0.34 5.92
CA CYS A 121 8.48 0.72 7.32
C CYS A 121 9.38 -0.07 8.27
N LEU A 122 9.57 -1.37 8.02
CA LEU A 122 10.50 -2.21 8.79
C LEU A 122 11.97 -1.76 8.65
N ILE A 123 12.39 -1.41 7.44
CA ILE A 123 13.74 -0.90 7.19
C ILE A 123 13.95 0.41 7.97
N LEU A 124 12.98 1.33 7.93
CA LEU A 124 13.03 2.57 8.71
C LEU A 124 13.08 2.31 10.22
N SER A 125 12.28 1.35 10.74
CA SER A 125 12.36 0.94 12.15
C SER A 125 13.72 0.38 12.53
N SER A 126 14.33 -0.40 11.65
CA SER A 126 15.65 -0.97 11.89
C SER A 126 16.74 0.12 11.92
N LEU A 127 16.63 1.12 11.04
CA LEU A 127 17.52 2.27 11.02
C LEU A 127 17.36 3.15 12.26
N ASP A 128 16.12 3.44 12.67
CA ASP A 128 15.82 4.23 13.88
C ASP A 128 16.45 3.58 15.13
N GLY A 129 16.34 2.25 15.25
CA GLY A 129 16.99 1.48 16.33
C GLY A 129 18.52 1.55 16.30
N TYR A 130 19.13 1.51 15.11
CA TYR A 130 20.58 1.68 14.97
C TYR A 130 21.06 3.08 15.38
N ILE A 131 20.32 4.12 14.99
CA ILE A 131 20.64 5.53 15.28
C ILE A 131 20.53 5.85 16.78
N THR A 132 19.68 5.14 17.50
CA THR A 132 19.36 5.39 18.90
C THR A 132 20.22 4.58 19.86
N GLY A 133 20.96 3.60 19.35
CA GLY A 133 21.86 2.77 20.15
C GLY A 133 21.14 1.71 20.99
N ASP A 134 19.88 1.39 20.67
CA ASP A 134 19.08 0.34 21.33
C ASP A 134 19.50 -1.09 20.90
N ARG A 135 20.81 -1.32 20.72
CA ARG A 135 21.42 -2.65 20.56
C ARG A 135 22.70 -2.79 21.37
#